data_AF-A0A173SIX0-F1
#
_entry.id   AF-A0A173SIX0-F1
#
_cell.length_a   1.000
_cell.length_b   1.000
_cell.length_c   1.000
_cell.angle_alpha   90.00
_cell.angle_beta   90.00
_cell.angle_gamma   90.00
#
_symmetry.space_group_name_H-M   'P 1'
#
loop_
_entity.id
_entity.type
_entity.pdbx_description
1 polymer ?
#
loop_
_entity_poly.entity_id
_entity_poly.type
_entity_poly.pdbx_seq_one_letter_code
_entity_poly.pdbx_strand_id
1 'polypeptide(L)'
;MQLSDYRISCVGTALKLYDQLGEEIYCEALRHIVEAWEGRPDSFRAAVLRGVMYFVQLYHGQYSAERLVRALSGVHPMELYRISRDNPARLPGWRRYVYPIYTTYNGKCRKDALPMKF
;
A
#
# COMPACT_ATOMS: atom_id res chain seq x y z
N MET A 1 -17.30 -10.53 -19.34
CA MET A 1 -16.16 -10.82 -18.44
C MET A 1 -15.08 -11.46 -19.31
N GLN A 2 -14.05 -10.71 -19.72
CA GLN A 2 -12.97 -11.23 -20.57
C GLN A 2 -11.86 -11.80 -19.69
N LEU A 3 -11.21 -12.89 -20.10
CA LEU A 3 -10.08 -13.50 -19.38
C LEU A 3 -8.90 -12.52 -19.14
N SER A 4 -8.83 -11.42 -19.90
CA SER A 4 -7.90 -10.30 -19.67
C SER A 4 -8.15 -9.53 -18.37
N ASP A 5 -9.35 -9.63 -17.79
CA ASP A 5 -9.70 -9.03 -16.49
C ASP A 5 -9.03 -9.77 -15.32
N TYR A 6 -8.52 -11.00 -15.55
CA TYR A 6 -7.86 -11.85 -14.55
C TYR A 6 -6.35 -11.95 -14.75
N ARG A 7 -5.69 -10.87 -15.18
CA ARG A 7 -4.23 -10.84 -15.12
C ARG A 7 -3.80 -10.85 -13.65
N ILE A 8 -3.26 -11.97 -13.19
CA ILE A 8 -2.53 -12.05 -11.92
C ILE A 8 -1.18 -11.32 -12.08
N SER A 9 -1.26 -10.00 -12.32
CA SER A 9 -0.13 -9.16 -12.71
C SER A 9 0.88 -8.96 -11.57
N CYS A 10 0.47 -9.27 -10.34
CA CYS A 10 1.26 -9.03 -9.16
C CYS A 10 1.99 -10.26 -8.63
N VAL A 11 1.77 -11.48 -9.13
CA VAL A 11 2.35 -12.71 -8.54
C VAL A 11 3.86 -12.57 -8.36
N GLY A 12 4.57 -12.17 -9.42
CA GLY A 12 6.02 -12.02 -9.36
C GLY A 12 6.49 -10.88 -8.44
N THR A 13 5.66 -9.87 -8.18
CA THR A 13 5.97 -8.84 -7.17
C THR A 13 5.64 -9.32 -5.76
N ALA A 14 4.51 -10.00 -5.59
CA ALA A 14 4.05 -10.53 -4.32
C ALA A 14 5.04 -11.55 -3.76
N LEU A 15 5.48 -12.52 -4.59
CA LEU A 15 6.50 -13.50 -4.19
C LEU A 15 7.81 -12.82 -3.77
N LYS A 16 8.32 -11.87 -4.58
CA LYS A 16 9.53 -11.12 -4.24
C LYS A 16 9.40 -10.34 -2.92
N LEU A 17 8.23 -9.78 -2.65
CA LEU A 17 7.99 -9.03 -1.41
C LEU A 17 7.89 -9.98 -0.21
N TYR A 18 7.28 -11.15 -0.36
CA TYR A 18 7.28 -12.18 0.67
C TYR A 18 8.71 -12.60 1.04
N ASP A 19 9.54 -12.92 0.05
CA ASP A 19 10.93 -13.32 0.26
C ASP A 19 11.77 -12.21 0.93
N GLN A 20 11.44 -10.94 0.66
CA GLN A 20 12.16 -9.78 1.20
C GLN A 20 11.72 -9.36 2.60
N LEU A 21 10.42 -9.46 2.89
CA LEU A 21 9.79 -8.86 4.07
C LEU A 21 9.39 -9.87 5.15
N GLY A 22 9.33 -11.15 4.79
CA GLY A 22 8.88 -12.21 5.67
C GLY A 22 7.35 -12.29 5.80
N GLU A 23 6.90 -13.40 6.39
CA GLU A 23 5.48 -13.75 6.48
C GLU A 23 4.66 -12.74 7.29
N GLU A 24 5.18 -12.28 8.42
CA GLU A 24 4.44 -11.40 9.34
C GLU A 24 4.00 -10.11 8.65
N ILE A 25 4.95 -9.37 8.06
CA ILE A 25 4.69 -8.11 7.35
C ILE A 25 3.82 -8.35 6.12
N TYR A 26 4.09 -9.44 5.38
CA TYR A 26 3.35 -9.77 4.18
C TYR A 26 1.87 -10.04 4.48
N CYS A 27 1.58 -10.91 5.45
CA CYS A 27 0.23 -11.27 5.86
C CYS A 27 -0.51 -10.10 6.51
N GLU A 28 0.18 -9.26 7.28
CA GLU A 28 -0.40 -8.02 7.82
C GLU A 28 -0.80 -7.05 6.70
N ALA A 29 0.10 -6.76 5.77
CA ALA A 29 -0.19 -5.86 4.65
C ALA A 29 -1.33 -6.38 3.77
N LEU A 30 -1.38 -7.68 3.50
CA LEU A 30 -2.46 -8.29 2.71
C LEU A 30 -3.82 -8.16 3.40
N ARG A 31 -3.89 -8.36 4.73
CA ARG A 31 -5.12 -8.14 5.50
C ARG A 31 -5.61 -6.71 5.34
N HIS A 32 -4.73 -5.71 5.49
CA HIS A 32 -5.10 -4.30 5.29
C HIS A 32 -5.61 -4.00 3.88
N ILE A 33 -5.01 -4.59 2.84
CA ILE A 33 -5.48 -4.44 1.44
C ILE A 33 -6.88 -5.04 1.25
N VAL A 34 -7.12 -6.24 1.80
CA VAL A 34 -8.41 -6.93 1.67
C VAL A 34 -9.49 -6.20 2.46
N GLU A 35 -9.21 -5.77 3.69
CA GLU A 35 -10.14 -5.01 4.51
C GLU A 35 -10.47 -3.65 3.90
N ALA A 36 -9.48 -2.98 3.28
CA ALA A 36 -9.69 -1.65 2.70
C ALA A 36 -10.52 -1.69 1.40
N TRP A 37 -10.33 -2.71 0.55
CA TRP A 37 -10.83 -2.74 -0.83
C TRP A 37 -11.50 -4.04 -1.26
N GLU A 38 -11.83 -4.93 -0.32
CA GLU A 38 -12.53 -6.21 -0.57
C GLU A 38 -11.79 -7.11 -1.58
N GLY A 39 -10.48 -6.94 -1.72
CA GLY A 39 -9.67 -7.69 -2.68
C GLY A 39 -9.97 -7.42 -4.16
N ARG A 40 -10.57 -6.26 -4.50
CA ARG A 40 -10.80 -5.87 -5.90
C ARG A 40 -9.51 -5.90 -6.74
N PRO A 41 -9.56 -6.25 -8.04
CA PRO A 41 -8.35 -6.46 -8.85
C PRO A 41 -7.33 -5.31 -8.82
N ASP A 42 -7.78 -4.05 -8.78
CA ASP A 42 -6.91 -2.89 -8.73
C ASP A 42 -6.14 -2.72 -7.41
N SER A 43 -6.63 -3.29 -6.30
CA SER A 43 -5.97 -3.24 -5.00
C SER A 43 -4.70 -4.09 -4.94
N PHE A 44 -4.62 -5.10 -5.80
CA PHE A 44 -3.46 -6.00 -5.92
C PHE A 44 -2.46 -5.56 -6.99
N ARG A 45 -2.57 -4.36 -7.56
CA ARG A 45 -1.52 -3.88 -8.48
C ARG A 45 -0.17 -3.81 -7.77
N ALA A 46 0.90 -4.12 -8.49
CA ALA A 46 2.26 -4.15 -7.94
C ALA A 46 2.67 -2.87 -7.20
N ALA A 47 2.19 -1.69 -7.62
CA ALA A 47 2.46 -0.43 -6.93
C ALA A 47 1.75 -0.33 -5.58
N VAL A 48 0.49 -0.77 -5.49
CA VAL A 48 -0.30 -0.77 -4.26
C VAL A 48 0.28 -1.76 -3.26
N LEU A 49 0.58 -2.99 -3.71
CA LEU A 49 1.26 -4.00 -2.89
C LEU A 49 2.57 -3.49 -2.31
N ARG A 50 3.45 -2.93 -3.15
CA ARG A 50 4.72 -2.33 -2.67
C ARG A 50 4.47 -1.22 -1.66
N GLY A 51 3.53 -0.32 -1.96
CA GLY A 51 3.23 0.81 -1.10
C GLY A 51 2.78 0.38 0.29
N VAL A 52 1.78 -0.50 0.37
CA VAL A 52 1.24 -0.97 1.65
C VAL A 52 2.29 -1.80 2.38
N MET A 53 2.95 -2.76 1.72
CA MET A 53 3.92 -3.63 2.40
C MET A 53 5.13 -2.87 2.96
N TYR A 54 5.71 -1.94 2.21
CA TYR A 54 6.81 -1.11 2.73
C TYR A 54 6.31 -0.12 3.80
N PHE A 55 5.05 0.35 3.73
CA PHE A 55 4.46 1.15 4.81
C PHE A 55 4.35 0.34 6.10
N VAL A 56 3.78 -0.88 6.03
CA VAL A 56 3.68 -1.79 7.18
C VAL A 56 5.07 -2.07 7.74
N GLN A 57 6.05 -2.41 6.90
CA GLN A 57 7.44 -2.64 7.34
C GLN A 57 8.03 -1.43 8.08
N LEU A 58 7.87 -0.22 7.54
CA LEU A 58 8.47 0.99 8.11
C LEU A 58 7.85 1.42 9.44
N TYR A 59 6.56 1.18 9.62
CA TYR A 59 5.79 1.65 10.76
C TYR A 59 5.22 0.52 11.61
N HIS A 60 5.72 -0.70 11.45
CA HIS A 60 5.25 -1.86 12.20
C HIS A 60 5.23 -1.55 13.71
N GLY A 61 4.11 -1.87 14.36
CA GLY A 61 3.84 -1.56 15.77
C GLY A 61 3.60 -0.07 16.11
N GLN A 62 3.64 0.86 15.14
CA GLN A 62 3.50 2.31 15.38
C GLN A 62 2.23 2.92 14.77
N TYR A 63 1.65 2.31 13.74
CA TYR A 63 0.43 2.80 13.10
C TYR A 63 -0.82 2.13 13.69
N SER A 64 -1.96 2.82 13.60
CA SER A 64 -3.27 2.22 13.88
C SER A 64 -3.80 1.50 12.64
N ALA A 65 -3.99 0.19 12.73
CA ALA A 65 -4.57 -0.63 11.66
C ALA A 65 -5.94 -0.11 11.21
N GLU A 66 -6.83 0.17 12.17
CA GLU A 66 -8.17 0.71 11.89
C GLU A 66 -8.10 2.04 11.12
N ARG A 67 -7.18 2.93 11.52
CA ARG A 67 -6.97 4.20 10.82
C ARG A 67 -6.46 3.97 9.40
N LEU A 68 -5.50 3.07 9.22
CA LEU A 68 -4.95 2.75 7.91
C LEU A 68 -6.06 2.23 6.98
N VAL A 69 -6.81 1.23 7.42
CA VAL A 69 -7.92 0.65 6.66
C VAL A 69 -8.95 1.72 6.31
N ARG A 70 -9.43 2.49 7.30
CA ARG A 70 -10.40 3.57 7.07
C ARG A 70 -9.90 4.61 6.06
N ALA A 71 -8.63 5.01 6.15
CA ALA A 71 -8.04 5.98 5.24
C ALA A 71 -7.92 5.42 3.81
N LEU A 72 -7.49 4.16 3.68
CA LEU A 72 -7.34 3.50 2.38
C LEU A 72 -8.70 3.20 1.72
N SER A 73 -9.71 2.79 2.48
CA SER A 73 -11.08 2.58 1.97
C SER A 73 -11.69 3.83 1.36
N GLY A 74 -11.26 5.02 1.79
CA GLY A 74 -11.69 6.30 1.21
C GLY A 74 -11.03 6.67 -0.12
N VAL A 75 -10.08 5.86 -0.62
CA VAL A 75 -9.29 6.15 -1.82
C VAL A 75 -9.38 4.98 -2.80
N HIS A 76 -9.64 5.25 -4.07
CA HIS A 76 -9.60 4.20 -5.10
C HIS A 76 -8.15 3.74 -5.33
N PRO A 77 -7.82 2.43 -5.39
CA PRO A 77 -6.43 1.95 -5.51
C PRO A 77 -5.66 2.54 -6.71
N MET A 78 -6.38 2.82 -7.81
CA MET A 78 -5.80 3.48 -8.98
C MET A 78 -5.29 4.91 -8.73
N GLU A 79 -5.82 5.63 -7.75
CA GLU A 79 -5.27 6.93 -7.36
C GLU A 79 -3.89 6.78 -6.72
N LEU A 80 -3.72 5.78 -5.84
CA LEU A 80 -2.42 5.46 -5.25
C LEU A 80 -1.40 5.05 -6.32
N TYR A 81 -1.83 4.28 -7.33
CA TYR A 81 -1.00 3.93 -8.48
C TYR A 81 -0.59 5.17 -9.29
N ARG A 82 -1.52 6.08 -9.58
CA ARG A 82 -1.23 7.33 -10.31
C ARG A 82 -0.25 8.21 -9.55
N ILE A 83 -0.46 8.43 -8.26
CA ILE A 83 0.45 9.20 -7.40
C ILE A 83 1.82 8.51 -7.31
N SER A 84 1.89 7.18 -7.26
CA SER A 84 3.18 6.47 -7.26
C SER A 84 3.96 6.67 -8.56
N ARG A 85 3.25 6.80 -9.69
CA ARG A 85 3.85 6.99 -11.03
C ARG A 85 4.31 8.44 -11.22
N ASP A 86 3.44 9.39 -10.92
CA ASP A 86 3.63 10.82 -11.12
C ASP A 86 3.97 11.50 -9.77
N ASN A 87 4.81 10.85 -8.97
CA ASN A 87 5.05 11.20 -7.58
C ASN A 87 5.46 12.68 -7.42
N PRO A 88 4.67 13.51 -6.71
CA PRO A 88 4.93 14.95 -6.62
C PRO A 88 6.21 15.26 -5.83
N ALA A 89 6.60 14.37 -4.91
CA ALA A 89 7.84 14.47 -4.15
C ALA A 89 9.06 13.91 -4.91
N ARG A 90 8.88 13.38 -6.13
CA ARG A 90 9.94 12.82 -7.01
C ARG A 90 10.85 11.80 -6.34
N LEU A 91 10.30 11.05 -5.38
CA LEU A 91 11.06 10.08 -4.60
C LEU A 91 11.50 8.89 -5.48
N PRO A 92 12.76 8.41 -5.37
CA PRO A 92 13.24 7.27 -6.14
C PRO A 92 12.88 5.92 -5.49
N GLY A 93 12.94 4.86 -6.29
CA GLY A 93 12.90 3.48 -5.80
C GLY A 93 11.60 3.11 -5.08
N TRP A 94 11.72 2.46 -3.93
CA TRP A 94 10.57 1.97 -3.16
C TRP A 94 9.79 3.11 -2.48
N ARG A 95 10.46 4.22 -2.17
CA ARG A 95 9.90 5.39 -1.46
C ARG A 95 8.72 6.00 -2.21
N ARG A 96 8.74 5.96 -3.54
CA ARG A 96 7.64 6.48 -4.38
C ARG A 96 6.31 5.76 -4.17
N TYR A 97 6.36 4.48 -3.80
CA TYR A 97 5.18 3.66 -3.56
C TYR A 97 4.64 3.85 -2.14
N VAL A 98 5.52 4.08 -1.16
CA VAL A 98 5.13 4.32 0.24
C VAL A 98 4.50 5.70 0.42
N TYR A 99 5.03 6.70 -0.28
CA TYR A 99 4.58 8.08 -0.18
C TYR A 99 3.05 8.26 -0.23
N PRO A 100 2.32 7.74 -1.24
CA PRO A 100 0.87 7.87 -1.26
C PRO A 100 0.18 7.22 -0.05
N ILE A 101 0.67 6.06 0.42
CA ILE A 101 0.11 5.38 1.61
C ILE A 101 0.33 6.23 2.86
N TYR A 102 1.55 6.75 3.04
CA TYR A 102 1.91 7.63 4.15
C TYR A 102 1.05 8.90 4.17
N THR A 103 0.88 9.57 3.02
CA THR A 103 0.05 10.78 2.95
C THR A 103 -1.43 10.48 3.19
N THR A 104 -1.93 9.34 2.71
CA THR A 104 -3.32 8.91 2.95
C THR A 104 -3.55 8.60 4.43
N TYR A 105 -2.64 7.86 5.07
CA TYR A 105 -2.74 7.53 6.50
C TYR A 105 -2.74 8.79 7.39
N ASN A 106 -1.80 9.72 7.15
CA ASN A 106 -1.68 10.93 7.94
C ASN A 106 -2.86 11.89 7.70
N GLY A 107 -3.29 12.03 6.43
CA GLY A 107 -4.42 12.89 6.07
C GLY A 107 -4.27 14.32 6.64
N LYS A 108 -5.38 14.90 7.11
CA LYS A 108 -5.39 16.23 7.74
C LYS A 108 -5.28 16.19 9.28
N CYS A 109 -5.41 15.01 9.89
CA CYS A 109 -5.44 14.87 11.35
C CYS A 109 -4.02 14.71 11.90
N ARG A 110 -3.58 15.65 12.76
CA ARG A 110 -2.26 15.62 13.39
C ARG A 110 -2.14 14.65 14.57
N LYS A 111 -3.27 14.33 15.22
CA LYS A 111 -3.30 13.32 16.28
C LYS A 111 -2.88 11.98 15.66
N ASP A 112 -1.95 11.26 16.26
CA ASP A 112 -1.41 9.97 15.80
C ASP A 112 -0.78 10.00 14.39
N ALA A 113 -0.35 11.18 13.93
CA ALA A 113 0.40 11.29 12.68
C ALA A 113 1.79 10.67 12.82
N LEU A 114 2.20 9.91 11.81
CA LEU A 114 3.51 9.29 11.77
C LEU A 114 4.55 10.28 11.21
N PRO A 115 5.78 10.31 11.75
CA PRO A 115 6.86 11.08 11.16
C PRO A 115 7.34 10.42 9.86
N MET A 116 7.79 11.21 8.89
CA MET A 116 8.37 10.68 7.65
C MET A 116 9.74 10.03 7.91
N LYS A 117 9.91 8.75 7.53
CA LYS A 117 11.15 7.97 7.74
C LYS A 117 12.03 7.81 6.48
N PHE A 118 11.70 8.46 5.36
CA PHE A 118 12.32 8.20 4.05
C PHE A 118 12.40 9.44 3.16
#